data_AF-A0A8B6M3D8-F1
#
_entry.id   AF-A0A8B6M3D8-F1
#
_cell.length_a   1.000
_cell.length_b   1.000
_cell.length_c   1.000
_cell.angle_alpha   90.00
_cell.angle_beta   90.00
_cell.angle_gamma   90.00
#
_symmetry.space_group_name_H-M   'P 1'
#
loop_
_entity.id
_entity.type
_entity.pdbx_description
1 polymer ?
#
loop_
_entity_poly.entity_id
_entity_poly.type
_entity_poly.pdbx_seq_one_letter_code
_entity_poly.pdbx_strand_id
1 'polypeptide(L)'
;MVVSHNGSELTSNAILRWANDSRVAWHYIAPGKPTDNAFIESFNGKFRAECLNAHWFMSLDDARSKMEEWRKDYNEVRPHSAIGNKPPISLINGSPASLPT
;
A
#
# COMPACT_ATOMS: atom_id res chain seq x y z
N MET A 1 -5.42 -10.96 -5.61
CA MET A 1 -6.64 -10.12 -5.63
C MET A 1 -6.27 -8.75 -5.12
N VAL A 2 -6.68 -7.68 -5.79
CA VAL A 2 -6.49 -6.29 -5.36
C VAL A 2 -7.85 -5.70 -4.99
N VAL A 3 -7.90 -5.00 -3.85
CA VAL A 3 -9.10 -4.31 -3.37
C VAL A 3 -8.85 -2.80 -3.45
N SER A 4 -9.82 -2.06 -3.98
CA SER A 4 -9.69 -0.63 -4.28
C SER A 4 -10.93 0.16 -3.86
N HIS A 5 -10.76 1.46 -3.59
CA HIS A 5 -11.90 2.36 -3.46
C HIS A 5 -12.51 2.71 -4.83
N ASN A 6 -13.69 3.34 -4.79
CA ASN A 6 -14.48 3.71 -5.96
C ASN A 6 -14.04 5.06 -6.59
N GLY A 7 -12.75 5.38 -6.53
CA GLY A 7 -12.20 6.60 -7.13
C GLY A 7 -12.32 6.55 -8.65
N SER A 8 -12.52 7.70 -9.30
CA SER A 8 -12.69 7.76 -10.76
C SER A 8 -11.48 7.23 -11.53
N GLU A 9 -10.29 7.40 -10.97
CA GLU A 9 -9.02 6.88 -11.47
C GLU A 9 -8.94 5.35 -11.40
N LEU A 10 -9.57 4.75 -10.38
CA LEU A 10 -9.57 3.30 -10.11
C LEU A 10 -10.77 2.57 -10.72
N THR A 11 -11.77 3.31 -11.20
CA THR A 11 -12.96 2.79 -11.91
C THR A 11 -12.86 2.94 -13.42
N SER A 12 -11.72 3.42 -13.92
CA SER A 12 -11.50 3.65 -15.35
C SER A 12 -11.36 2.33 -16.14
N ASN A 13 -11.77 2.37 -17.42
CA ASN A 13 -11.59 1.24 -18.34
C ASN A 13 -10.11 0.84 -18.50
N ALA A 14 -9.17 1.78 -18.32
CA ALA A 14 -7.74 1.50 -18.38
C ALA A 14 -7.30 0.55 -17.27
N ILE A 15 -7.78 0.76 -16.04
CA ILE A 15 -7.49 -0.11 -14.88
C ILE A 15 -8.13 -1.49 -15.08
N LEU A 16 -9.40 -1.55 -15.50
CA LEU A 16 -10.09 -2.82 -15.72
C LEU A 16 -9.42 -3.65 -16.83
N ARG A 17 -8.98 -3.00 -17.91
CA ARG A 17 -8.22 -3.65 -18.98
C ARG A 17 -6.88 -4.18 -18.47
N TRP A 18 -6.12 -3.35 -17.75
CA TRP A 18 -4.85 -3.78 -17.17
C TRP A 18 -5.01 -4.97 -16.22
N ALA A 19 -6.05 -4.96 -15.37
CA ALA A 19 -6.34 -6.05 -14.44
C ALA A 19 -6.65 -7.36 -15.18
N ASN A 20 -7.46 -7.28 -16.24
CA ASN A 20 -7.76 -8.42 -17.10
C ASN A 20 -6.51 -8.97 -17.81
N ASP A 21 -5.74 -8.10 -18.45
CA ASP A 21 -4.53 -8.47 -19.19
C ASP A 21 -3.46 -9.07 -18.25
N SER A 22 -3.37 -8.54 -17.02
CA SER A 22 -2.46 -9.02 -15.97
C SER A 22 -3.01 -10.22 -15.18
N ARG A 23 -4.25 -10.67 -15.48
CA ARG A 23 -4.97 -11.74 -14.76
C ARG A 23 -5.03 -11.51 -13.24
N VAL A 24 -5.19 -10.25 -12.84
CA VAL A 24 -5.35 -9.84 -11.43
C VAL A 24 -6.83 -9.67 -11.13
N ALA A 25 -7.34 -10.47 -10.18
CA ALA A 25 -8.70 -10.28 -9.66
C ALA A 25 -8.82 -8.90 -8.99
N TRP A 26 -9.81 -8.10 -9.41
CA TRP A 26 -10.04 -6.72 -8.96
C TRP A 26 -11.38 -6.60 -8.26
N HIS A 27 -11.40 -6.00 -7.07
CA HIS A 27 -12.61 -5.82 -6.27
C HIS A 27 -12.69 -4.39 -5.74
N TYR A 28 -13.90 -3.82 -5.77
CA TYR A 28 -14.16 -2.54 -5.13
C TYR A 28 -14.66 -2.75 -3.70
N ILE A 29 -14.27 -1.87 -2.79
CA ILE A 29 -14.86 -1.82 -1.45
C ILE A 29 -16.36 -1.51 -1.55
N ALA A 30 -17.12 -2.06 -0.60
CA ALA A 30 -18.55 -1.76 -0.53
C ALA A 30 -18.77 -0.27 -0.20
N PRO A 31 -19.71 0.41 -0.87
CA PRO A 31 -20.11 1.76 -0.49
C PRO A 31 -20.51 1.80 0.99
N GLY A 32 -20.02 2.79 1.73
CA GLY A 32 -20.35 2.97 3.14
C GLY A 32 -19.68 1.99 4.11
N LYS A 33 -18.61 1.29 3.71
CA LYS A 33 -17.74 0.51 4.62
C LYS A 33 -16.33 1.12 4.76
N PRO A 34 -16.14 2.15 5.61
CA PRO A 34 -14.84 2.79 5.80
C PRO A 34 -13.75 1.83 6.30
N THR A 35 -14.13 0.79 7.04
CA THR A 35 -13.20 -0.19 7.63
C THR A 35 -12.44 -1.01 6.60
N ASP A 36 -13.00 -1.21 5.40
CA ASP A 36 -12.35 -1.97 4.33
C ASP A 36 -11.08 -1.25 3.83
N ASN A 37 -10.98 0.06 4.05
CA ASN A 37 -9.85 0.91 3.66
C ASN A 37 -8.91 1.26 4.83
N ALA A 38 -9.23 0.82 6.06
CA ALA A 38 -8.53 1.28 7.27
C ALA A 38 -7.03 0.97 7.27
N PHE A 39 -6.62 -0.16 6.68
CA PHE A 39 -5.22 -0.54 6.58
C PHE A 39 -4.41 0.44 5.72
N ILE A 40 -4.89 0.73 4.51
CA ILE A 40 -4.18 1.64 3.60
C ILE A 40 -4.26 3.08 4.09
N GLU A 41 -5.34 3.48 4.75
CA GLU A 41 -5.45 4.79 5.41
C GLU A 41 -4.42 4.95 6.53
N SER A 42 -4.27 3.93 7.39
CA SER A 42 -3.24 3.94 8.44
C SER A 42 -1.83 4.02 7.86
N PHE A 43 -1.55 3.25 6.80
CA PHE A 43 -0.27 3.30 6.10
C PHE A 43 0.00 4.70 5.52
N ASN A 44 -0.96 5.26 4.77
CA ASN A 44 -0.83 6.58 4.14
C ASN A 44 -0.70 7.70 5.19
N GLY A 45 -1.38 7.56 6.34
CA GLY A 45 -1.22 8.47 7.47
C GLY A 45 0.21 8.48 8.01
N LYS A 46 0.82 7.30 8.22
CA LYS A 46 2.22 7.18 8.65
C LYS A 46 3.18 7.73 7.60
N PHE A 47 3.01 7.37 6.33
CA PHE A 47 3.84 7.88 5.25
C PHE A 47 3.81 9.41 5.16
N ARG A 48 2.61 10.01 5.28
CA ARG A 48 2.47 11.46 5.30
C ARG A 48 3.18 12.09 6.51
N ALA A 49 2.97 11.56 7.71
CA ALA A 49 3.55 12.12 8.92
C ALA A 49 5.08 11.98 8.97
N GLU A 50 5.61 10.83 8.58
CA GLU A 50 7.01 10.45 8.79
C GLU A 50 7.90 10.72 7.58
N CYS A 51 7.34 10.74 6.36
CA CYS A 51 8.10 11.05 5.15
C CYS A 51 7.72 12.44 4.61
N LEU A 52 6.47 12.63 4.20
CA LEU A 52 6.09 13.81 3.42
C LEU A 52 6.16 15.11 4.23
N ASN A 53 5.73 15.08 5.49
CA ASN A 53 5.74 16.25 6.37
C ASN A 53 7.10 16.48 7.03
N ALA A 54 7.96 15.45 7.08
CA ALA A 54 9.26 15.52 7.73
C ALA A 54 10.37 16.09 6.82
N HIS A 55 10.11 16.20 5.50
CA HIS A 55 11.11 16.58 4.53
C HIS A 55 10.66 17.75 3.66
N TRP A 56 11.61 18.61 3.29
CA TRP A 56 11.44 19.52 2.18
C TRP A 56 11.90 18.85 0.88
N PHE A 57 11.19 19.09 -0.23
CA PHE A 57 11.53 18.51 -1.53
C PHE A 57 12.07 19.60 -2.46
N MET A 58 13.32 19.44 -2.89
CA MET A 58 13.99 20.43 -3.75
C MET A 58 13.84 20.10 -5.24
N SER A 59 13.56 18.84 -5.57
CA SER A 59 13.30 18.37 -6.93
C SER A 59 12.50 17.06 -6.90
N LEU A 60 12.04 16.60 -8.08
CA LEU A 60 11.38 15.30 -8.19
C LEU A 60 12.32 14.14 -7.87
N ASP A 61 13.60 14.23 -8.22
CA ASP A 61 14.57 13.18 -7.95
C ASP A 61 14.94 13.11 -6.46
N ASP A 62 15.01 14.26 -5.80
CA ASP A 62 15.14 14.36 -4.35
C ASP A 62 13.92 13.75 -3.64
N ALA A 63 12.71 14.06 -4.12
CA ALA A 63 11.48 13.47 -3.61
C ALA A 63 11.45 11.94 -3.77
N ARG A 64 11.78 11.43 -4.96
CA ARG A 64 11.87 9.98 -5.21
C ARG A 64 12.89 9.31 -4.28
N SER A 65 14.04 9.93 -4.09
CA SER A 65 15.10 9.38 -3.23
C SER A 65 14.65 9.27 -1.77
N LYS A 66 14.04 10.32 -1.22
CA LYS A 66 13.51 10.34 0.16
C LYS A 66 12.35 9.35 0.36
N MET A 67 11.46 9.23 -0.63
CA MET A 67 10.36 8.26 -0.57
C MET A 67 10.88 6.82 -0.62
N GLU A 68 11.89 6.55 -1.46
CA GLU A 68 12.52 5.22 -1.52
C GLU A 68 13.29 4.87 -0.25
N GLU A 69 13.98 5.84 0.35
CA GLU A 69 14.63 5.65 1.66
C GLU A 69 13.61 5.29 2.73
N TRP A 70 12.50 6.03 2.83
CA TRP A 70 11.42 5.71 3.77
C TRP A 70 10.78 4.35 3.47
N ARG A 71 10.56 4.00 2.19
CA ARG A 71 10.00 2.70 1.79
C ARG A 71 10.91 1.55 2.23
N LYS A 72 12.23 1.70 2.09
CA LYS A 72 13.21 0.70 2.52
C LYS A 72 13.23 0.58 4.03
N ASP A 73 13.30 1.68 4.76
CA ASP A 73 13.25 1.66 6.23
C ASP A 73 11.98 0.96 6.73
N TYR A 74 10.82 1.37 6.21
CA TYR A 74 9.53 0.80 6.60
C TYR A 74 9.44 -0.71 6.34
N ASN A 75 9.88 -1.18 5.17
CA ASN A 75 9.70 -2.57 4.78
C ASN A 75 10.82 -3.49 5.27
N GLU A 76 12.05 -2.99 5.38
CA GLU A 76 13.26 -3.82 5.56
C GLU A 76 13.85 -3.71 6.97
N VAL A 77 13.59 -2.61 7.68
CA VAL A 77 14.24 -2.32 8.98
C VAL A 77 13.23 -2.21 10.12
N ARG A 78 12.13 -1.49 9.91
CA ARG A 78 11.18 -1.14 10.98
C ARG A 78 10.50 -2.38 11.58
N PRO A 79 10.54 -2.59 12.90
CA PRO A 79 9.80 -3.69 13.53
C PRO A 79 8.31 -3.36 13.66
N HIS A 80 7.45 -4.34 13.34
CA HIS A 80 6.00 -4.21 13.46
C HIS A 80 5.44 -5.20 14.49
N SER A 81 4.76 -4.69 15.52
CA SER A 81 4.20 -5.50 16.61
C SER A 81 3.20 -6.56 16.12
N ALA A 82 2.41 -6.23 15.10
CA ALA A 82 1.44 -7.15 14.50
C ALA A 82 2.08 -8.42 13.89
N ILE A 83 3.38 -8.38 13.59
CA ILE A 83 4.12 -9.49 12.96
C ILE A 83 5.30 -9.94 13.85
N GLY A 84 5.12 -9.84 15.17
CA GLY A 84 6.10 -10.30 16.16
C GLY A 84 7.36 -9.44 16.21
N ASN A 85 7.24 -8.13 16.01
CA ASN A 85 8.33 -7.16 15.99
C ASN A 85 9.39 -7.45 14.91
N LYS A 86 8.96 -8.01 13.78
CA LYS A 86 9.80 -8.20 12.59
C LYS A 86 9.52 -7.13 11.54
N PRO A 87 10.45 -6.89 10.60
CA PRO A 87 10.18 -6.03 9.45
C PRO A 87 9.25 -6.70 8.43
N PRO A 88 8.41 -5.93 7.71
CA PRO A 88 7.43 -6.46 6.75
C PRO A 88 8.03 -7.39 5.68
N ILE A 89 9.28 -7.16 5.25
CA ILE A 89 9.97 -8.00 4.28
C ILE A 89 10.09 -9.46 4.72
N SER A 90 10.10 -9.72 6.03
CA SER A 90 10.14 -11.08 6.58
C SER A 90 8.92 -11.93 6.21
N LEU A 91 7.82 -11.30 5.79
CA LEU A 91 6.60 -11.98 5.35
C LEU A 91 6.62 -12.38 3.87
N ILE A 92 7.52 -11.81 3.06
CA ILE A 92 7.49 -11.93 1.60
C ILE A 92 7.85 -13.34 1.10
N ASN A 93 8.33 -14.24 1.97
CA ASN A 93 8.69 -15.62 1.63
C ASN A 93 7.85 -16.71 2.32
N GLY A 94 6.69 -16.38 2.92
CA GLY A 94 5.88 -17.35 3.68
C GLY A 94 4.44 -17.47 3.19
N SER A 95 4.18 -18.46 2.32
CA SER A 95 2.88 -19.03 1.94
C SER A 95 1.80 -18.08 1.36
N PRO A 96 1.00 -18.54 0.38
CA PRO A 96 -0.16 -17.78 -0.07
C PRO A 96 -1.10 -17.60 1.13
N ALA A 97 -1.45 -16.37 1.44
CA ALA A 97 -2.46 -16.05 2.46
C ALA A 97 -3.69 -16.94 2.20
N SER A 98 -4.01 -17.82 3.14
CA SER A 98 -5.24 -18.59 3.11
C SER A 98 -6.40 -17.60 3.09
N LEU A 99 -7.15 -17.61 1.99
CA LEU A 99 -8.36 -16.82 1.82
C LEU A 99 -9.34 -17.16 2.96
N PRO A 100 -9.99 -16.16 3.59
CA PRO A 100 -11.05 -16.45 4.54
C PRO A 100 -12.21 -17.15 3.83
N THR A 101 -12.65 -18.28 4.41
CA THR A 101 -13.89 -19.00 4.08
C THR A 101 -15.14 -18.15 4.26
#